data_AF-A0A1Q7TNU5-F1
#
_entry.id   AF-A0A1Q7TNU5-F1
#
_cell.length_a   1.000
_cell.length_b   1.000
_cell.length_c   1.000
_cell.angle_alpha   90.00
_cell.angle_beta   90.00
_cell.angle_gamma   90.00
#
_symmetry.space_group_name_H-M   'P 1'
#
loop_
_entity.id
_entity.type
_entity.pdbx_description
1 polymer ?
#
loop_
_entity_poly.entity_id
_entity_poly.type
_entity_poly.pdbx_seq_one_letter_code
_entity_poly.pdbx_strand_id
1 'polypeptide(L)'
;MIDAAGGIHVESSRFTLVQDNTIYRTNRNSLAYGWPRAITVRESALNASLVHNTIRVELTGIIIGASTGRWDTYGSVTSANNTTIRDNVISNVTSGIQIGNVSGTQVIDTTFANVGLQELNLNGEGGAPRNLTLTDLAFPVRIRAPTEAIPIHWSWTHLTPSAEYNLSATNGTTTVNASFATTAAGVGFVDVEQPRTNATNLTVYRLAGPLPPPNAPPTADFVWAPTLGNTSTMFVFTAQASDDHDLPSSIQVRWDWTGDGTWDTAWSANKTATHSYSSIGNKTVVVQAIDSGGLTATQSHVVQVTAPPPPPPPPPPPNAPPTVDFTWTPNSGDTTTVFTFTAQASDDHDQPSAIQVRWDWDGDGTWDTPWSTTKTATHTFSAAADYTVAVRAIDSGGLTTSKSHLVSVTALPPPPNRTNPVSTQTQILLLLASVSTPIMIVTAIGVIVYAVSRVRRRRGRRD
;
A
#
# COMPACT_ATOMS: atom_id res chain seq x y z
N MET A 1 -69.51 10.08 -14.34
CA MET A 1 -69.89 8.67 -14.13
C MET A 1 -71.01 8.35 -15.10
N ILE A 2 -70.74 7.51 -16.08
CA ILE A 2 -71.75 7.08 -17.06
C ILE A 2 -72.15 5.66 -16.68
N ASP A 3 -73.38 5.49 -16.18
CA ASP A 3 -74.06 4.20 -16.04
C ASP A 3 -74.95 4.03 -17.27
N ALA A 4 -74.33 3.64 -18.39
CA ALA A 4 -75.04 3.45 -19.66
C ALA A 4 -75.00 1.98 -20.06
N ALA A 5 -76.14 1.47 -20.49
CA ALA A 5 -76.28 0.10 -20.98
C ALA A 5 -75.38 -0.25 -22.18
N GLY A 6 -74.72 0.74 -22.80
CA GLY A 6 -73.87 0.56 -23.97
C GLY A 6 -72.56 1.36 -23.98
N GLY A 7 -72.02 1.83 -22.86
CA GLY A 7 -70.72 2.54 -22.86
C GLY A 7 -70.70 3.87 -23.64
N ILE A 8 -69.51 4.32 -24.05
CA ILE A 8 -69.28 5.53 -24.86
C ILE A 8 -68.98 5.09 -26.29
N HIS A 9 -69.82 5.53 -27.23
CA HIS A 9 -69.59 5.33 -28.65
C HIS A 9 -69.34 6.67 -29.32
N VAL A 10 -68.23 6.78 -30.07
CA VAL A 10 -67.87 8.00 -30.78
C VAL A 10 -67.68 7.72 -32.26
N GLU A 11 -68.45 8.46 -33.06
CA GLU A 11 -68.31 8.60 -34.50
C GLU A 11 -67.94 10.07 -34.79
N SER A 12 -66.76 10.29 -35.37
CA SER A 12 -66.28 11.63 -35.74
C SER A 12 -65.42 11.50 -36.98
N SER A 13 -65.46 12.51 -37.85
CA SER A 13 -64.71 12.51 -39.12
C SER A 13 -63.34 13.19 -39.05
N ARG A 14 -62.97 13.77 -37.89
CA ARG A 14 -61.67 14.42 -37.69
C ARG A 14 -61.12 14.14 -36.30
N PHE A 15 -61.50 14.88 -35.28
CA PHE A 15 -60.92 14.74 -33.94
C PHE A 15 -61.90 14.14 -32.95
N THR A 16 -61.39 13.31 -32.04
CA THR A 16 -62.16 12.75 -30.92
C THR A 16 -61.34 12.89 -29.64
N LEU A 17 -61.95 13.40 -28.57
CA LEU A 17 -61.36 13.40 -27.23
C LEU A 17 -62.36 12.77 -26.26
N VAL A 18 -61.95 11.66 -25.63
CA VAL A 18 -62.69 11.02 -24.54
C VAL A 18 -61.80 11.06 -23.33
N GLN A 19 -62.09 11.97 -22.39
CA GLN A 19 -61.22 12.19 -21.24
C GLN A 19 -61.96 12.22 -19.92
N ASP A 20 -61.26 11.82 -18.86
CA ASP A 20 -61.70 11.93 -17.46
C ASP A 20 -63.04 11.24 -17.17
N ASN A 21 -63.35 10.16 -17.90
CA ASN A 21 -64.58 9.40 -17.70
C ASN A 21 -64.36 8.28 -16.69
N THR A 22 -65.40 8.00 -15.92
CA THR A 22 -65.51 6.77 -15.12
C THR A 22 -66.69 5.95 -15.62
N ILE A 23 -66.39 4.77 -16.15
CA ILE A 23 -67.34 3.87 -16.81
C ILE A 23 -67.41 2.58 -15.99
N TYR A 24 -68.57 2.29 -15.41
CA TYR A 24 -68.84 1.08 -14.64
C TYR A 24 -70.03 0.33 -15.24
N ARG A 25 -70.07 -0.99 -15.05
CA ARG A 25 -71.27 -1.83 -15.23
C ARG A 25 -72.05 -1.54 -16.51
N THR A 26 -71.67 -2.19 -17.59
CA THR A 26 -72.61 -2.38 -18.70
C THR A 26 -73.48 -3.59 -18.34
N ASN A 27 -74.76 -3.38 -18.04
CA ASN A 27 -75.73 -4.44 -17.70
C ASN A 27 -75.85 -5.52 -18.80
N ARG A 28 -76.63 -6.58 -18.52
CA ARG A 28 -76.77 -7.87 -19.26
C ARG A 28 -76.82 -7.78 -20.80
N ASN A 29 -77.15 -6.63 -21.38
CA ASN A 29 -77.15 -6.39 -22.82
C ASN A 29 -75.75 -6.18 -23.42
N SER A 30 -74.75 -5.80 -22.63
CA SER A 30 -73.36 -5.71 -23.11
C SER A 30 -72.71 -7.05 -23.40
N LEU A 31 -73.32 -8.14 -22.93
CA LEU A 31 -72.94 -9.52 -23.25
C LEU A 31 -73.49 -9.97 -24.62
N ALA A 32 -74.44 -9.23 -25.20
CA ALA A 32 -75.00 -9.58 -26.50
C ALA A 32 -74.11 -9.06 -27.63
N TYR A 33 -73.90 -9.91 -28.64
CA TYR A 33 -73.18 -9.58 -29.86
C TYR A 33 -73.76 -8.29 -30.48
N GLY A 34 -72.93 -7.26 -30.67
CA GLY A 34 -73.33 -5.99 -31.30
C GLY A 34 -73.57 -4.79 -30.38
N TRP A 35 -73.45 -4.94 -29.05
CA TRP A 35 -73.56 -3.79 -28.12
C TRP A 35 -72.22 -3.09 -27.91
N PRO A 36 -72.20 -1.78 -27.63
CA PRO A 36 -70.95 -1.05 -27.59
C PRO A 36 -70.17 -1.41 -26.32
N ARG A 37 -68.87 -1.61 -26.52
CA ARG A 37 -67.89 -1.86 -25.46
C ARG A 37 -67.62 -0.55 -24.72
N ALA A 38 -66.87 -0.55 -23.61
CA ALA A 38 -66.84 0.62 -22.71
C ALA A 38 -66.51 1.93 -23.44
N ILE A 39 -65.52 1.91 -24.34
CA ILE A 39 -65.30 2.96 -25.33
C ILE A 39 -65.12 2.34 -26.72
N THR A 40 -65.85 2.84 -27.70
CA THR A 40 -65.72 2.45 -29.11
C THR A 40 -65.50 3.70 -29.96
N VAL A 41 -64.45 3.70 -30.81
CA VAL A 41 -64.14 4.80 -31.73
C VAL A 41 -64.22 4.32 -33.18
N ARG A 42 -65.03 4.98 -34.03
CA ARG A 42 -65.33 4.57 -35.41
C ARG A 42 -65.15 5.63 -36.52
N GLU A 43 -65.06 5.07 -37.74
CA GLU A 43 -65.32 5.56 -39.10
C GLU A 43 -64.59 6.76 -39.71
N SER A 44 -64.04 7.72 -38.98
CA SER A 44 -63.09 8.69 -39.59
C SER A 44 -62.34 9.58 -38.59
N ALA A 45 -62.16 9.13 -37.34
CA ALA A 45 -61.36 9.89 -36.37
C ALA A 45 -59.87 9.87 -36.77
N LEU A 46 -59.45 10.89 -37.52
CA LEU A 46 -58.05 11.23 -37.73
C LEU A 46 -57.56 11.92 -36.45
N ASN A 47 -56.95 11.16 -35.55
CA ASN A 47 -56.51 11.59 -34.21
C ASN A 47 -57.62 11.54 -33.15
N ALA A 48 -57.84 10.34 -32.61
CA ALA A 48 -58.59 10.16 -31.37
C ALA A 48 -57.65 10.18 -30.16
N SER A 49 -58.07 10.79 -29.06
CA SER A 49 -57.34 10.80 -27.79
C SER A 49 -58.25 10.30 -26.68
N LEU A 50 -57.85 9.23 -26.02
CA LEU A 50 -58.56 8.61 -24.91
C LEU A 50 -57.66 8.76 -23.69
N VAL A 51 -57.99 9.69 -22.80
CA VAL A 51 -57.07 10.14 -21.73
C VAL A 51 -57.71 10.02 -20.35
N HIS A 52 -57.02 9.48 -19.35
CA HIS A 52 -57.50 9.47 -17.95
C HIS A 52 -58.88 8.82 -17.73
N ASN A 53 -59.28 7.87 -18.57
CA ASN A 53 -60.54 7.16 -18.34
C ASN A 53 -60.32 5.97 -17.40
N THR A 54 -61.24 5.79 -16.46
CA THR A 54 -61.32 4.61 -15.60
C THR A 54 -62.46 3.72 -16.08
N ILE A 55 -62.13 2.50 -16.49
CA ILE A 55 -63.04 1.57 -17.16
C ILE A 55 -63.14 0.28 -16.35
N ARG A 56 -64.37 -0.08 -15.95
CA ARG A 56 -64.70 -1.36 -15.29
C ARG A 56 -65.98 -1.97 -15.85
N VAL A 57 -65.85 -2.79 -16.89
CA VAL A 57 -66.97 -3.47 -17.59
C VAL A 57 -66.71 -4.97 -17.74
N GLU A 58 -67.71 -5.78 -18.08
CA GLU A 58 -67.55 -7.25 -18.08
C GLU A 58 -66.78 -7.80 -19.31
N LEU A 59 -66.87 -7.14 -20.48
CA LEU A 59 -66.28 -7.64 -21.73
C LEU A 59 -64.98 -6.96 -22.14
N THR A 60 -65.01 -5.97 -23.03
CA THR A 60 -63.81 -5.28 -23.51
C THR A 60 -63.80 -3.83 -23.07
N GLY A 61 -62.65 -3.33 -22.65
CA GLY A 61 -62.49 -1.94 -22.26
C GLY A 61 -62.62 -0.99 -23.45
N ILE A 62 -61.68 -1.06 -24.39
CA ILE A 62 -61.60 -0.12 -25.53
C ILE A 62 -61.57 -0.89 -26.85
N ILE A 63 -62.22 -0.34 -27.89
CA ILE A 63 -62.06 -0.80 -29.28
C ILE A 63 -61.65 0.35 -30.17
N ILE A 64 -60.61 0.11 -30.97
CA ILE A 64 -60.19 0.98 -32.06
C ILE A 64 -60.26 0.21 -33.39
N GLY A 65 -60.98 0.75 -34.38
CA GLY A 65 -61.00 0.22 -35.75
C GLY A 65 -62.02 -0.90 -36.03
N ALA A 66 -63.31 -0.64 -35.83
CA ALA A 66 -64.37 -1.62 -36.06
C ALA A 66 -64.88 -1.71 -37.53
N SER A 67 -65.40 -2.89 -37.86
CA SER A 67 -66.10 -3.34 -39.10
C SER A 67 -67.40 -2.56 -39.43
N THR A 68 -68.09 -2.97 -40.49
CA THR A 68 -68.38 -2.15 -41.69
C THR A 68 -69.67 -2.52 -42.42
N GLY A 69 -70.64 -2.99 -41.67
CA GLY A 69 -72.05 -2.94 -42.05
C GLY A 69 -72.81 -2.14 -41.01
N ARG A 70 -74.12 -2.40 -40.88
CA ARG A 70 -74.85 -2.04 -39.66
C ARG A 70 -74.08 -2.61 -38.44
N TRP A 71 -74.39 -2.21 -37.21
CA TRP A 71 -73.72 -2.77 -36.03
C TRP A 71 -73.68 -4.33 -35.99
N ASP A 72 -74.50 -4.98 -36.84
CA ASP A 72 -74.65 -6.40 -37.17
C ASP A 72 -74.20 -6.87 -38.59
N THR A 73 -73.42 -6.14 -39.41
CA THR A 73 -72.90 -6.65 -40.72
C THR A 73 -71.51 -6.09 -41.09
N TYR A 74 -70.85 -6.53 -42.18
CA TYR A 74 -69.42 -6.31 -42.55
C TYR A 74 -69.22 -5.61 -43.93
N GLY A 75 -68.12 -4.86 -44.13
CA GLY A 75 -67.67 -4.03 -45.29
C GLY A 75 -66.21 -3.44 -45.16
N SER A 76 -65.85 -2.23 -45.65
CA SER A 76 -64.45 -1.68 -45.62
C SER A 76 -64.16 -0.59 -44.57
N VAL A 77 -63.15 -0.77 -43.70
CA VAL A 77 -62.84 0.10 -42.53
C VAL A 77 -62.18 1.41 -42.98
N THR A 78 -62.79 2.56 -42.69
CA THR A 78 -62.12 3.87 -42.68
C THR A 78 -61.69 4.18 -41.24
N SER A 79 -60.39 4.07 -41.01
CA SER A 79 -59.71 3.84 -39.73
C SER A 79 -59.63 5.03 -38.77
N ALA A 80 -59.70 4.78 -37.45
CA ALA A 80 -59.33 5.73 -36.40
C ALA A 80 -57.79 5.82 -36.25
N ASN A 81 -57.12 6.31 -37.29
CA ASN A 81 -55.66 6.42 -37.32
C ASN A 81 -55.16 7.44 -36.30
N ASN A 82 -53.90 7.27 -35.88
CA ASN A 82 -53.21 8.14 -34.94
C ASN A 82 -53.96 8.26 -33.60
N THR A 83 -54.56 7.16 -33.15
CA THR A 83 -55.25 7.13 -31.86
C THR A 83 -54.23 7.08 -30.72
N THR A 84 -54.34 7.98 -29.75
CA THR A 84 -53.58 7.96 -28.50
C THR A 84 -54.47 7.48 -27.36
N ILE A 85 -54.10 6.36 -26.73
CA ILE A 85 -54.72 5.85 -25.50
C ILE A 85 -53.71 6.08 -24.39
N ARG A 86 -53.98 7.05 -23.51
CA ARG A 86 -53.00 7.52 -22.54
C ARG A 86 -53.58 7.57 -21.13
N ASP A 87 -52.82 7.13 -20.13
CA ASP A 87 -53.14 7.27 -18.71
C ASP A 87 -54.52 6.67 -18.32
N ASN A 88 -54.99 5.63 -19.02
CA ASN A 88 -56.28 4.99 -18.72
C ASN A 88 -56.09 3.87 -17.70
N VAL A 89 -57.12 3.61 -16.89
CA VAL A 89 -57.17 2.47 -15.98
C VAL A 89 -58.26 1.52 -16.43
N ILE A 90 -57.89 0.37 -16.99
CA ILE A 90 -58.81 -0.65 -17.49
C ILE A 90 -58.77 -1.84 -16.55
N SER A 91 -59.90 -2.17 -15.93
CA SER A 91 -59.93 -3.24 -14.94
C SER A 91 -61.20 -4.06 -14.92
N ASN A 92 -61.10 -5.31 -14.43
CA ASN A 92 -62.20 -6.27 -14.35
C ASN A 92 -62.87 -6.56 -15.70
N VAL A 93 -62.12 -6.50 -16.80
CA VAL A 93 -62.60 -6.77 -18.17
C VAL A 93 -62.13 -8.14 -18.64
N THR A 94 -62.84 -8.76 -19.58
CA THR A 94 -62.35 -9.96 -20.28
C THR A 94 -61.15 -9.64 -21.19
N SER A 95 -61.19 -8.54 -21.94
CA SER A 95 -60.10 -8.07 -22.80
C SER A 95 -59.85 -6.58 -22.57
N GLY A 96 -58.59 -6.14 -22.51
CA GLY A 96 -58.26 -4.73 -22.26
C GLY A 96 -58.65 -3.81 -23.42
N ILE A 97 -57.83 -3.82 -24.47
CA ILE A 97 -57.97 -3.02 -25.68
C ILE A 97 -58.00 -3.97 -26.88
N GLN A 98 -58.93 -3.74 -27.81
CA GLN A 98 -58.90 -4.35 -29.14
C GLN A 98 -58.52 -3.30 -30.18
N ILE A 99 -57.55 -3.63 -31.04
CA ILE A 99 -57.03 -2.75 -32.09
C ILE A 99 -57.11 -3.50 -33.43
N GLY A 100 -57.89 -2.96 -34.37
CA GLY A 100 -58.05 -3.48 -35.73
C GLY A 100 -57.13 -2.82 -36.75
N ASN A 101 -57.57 -2.69 -38.01
CA ASN A 101 -56.79 -2.09 -39.11
C ASN A 101 -56.74 -0.57 -39.00
N VAL A 102 -55.90 -0.08 -38.11
CA VAL A 102 -55.58 1.32 -37.93
C VAL A 102 -54.07 1.51 -37.95
N SER A 103 -53.60 2.70 -38.26
CA SER A 103 -52.19 3.05 -38.31
C SER A 103 -51.84 4.11 -37.26
N GLY A 104 -50.66 4.02 -36.66
CA GLY A 104 -50.12 5.05 -35.77
C GLY A 104 -50.78 5.08 -34.39
N THR A 105 -51.40 3.98 -33.96
CA THR A 105 -51.99 3.92 -32.61
C THR A 105 -50.89 3.88 -31.55
N GLN A 106 -51.05 4.66 -30.49
CA GLN A 106 -50.14 4.72 -29.36
C GLN A 106 -50.90 4.36 -28.09
N VAL A 107 -50.36 3.44 -27.30
CA VAL A 107 -50.86 3.12 -25.95
C VAL A 107 -49.79 3.51 -24.96
N ILE A 108 -50.08 4.47 -24.09
CA ILE A 108 -49.13 5.14 -23.22
C ILE A 108 -49.65 5.03 -21.78
N ASP A 109 -48.82 4.57 -20.85
CA ASP A 109 -49.08 4.57 -19.40
C ASP A 109 -50.50 4.08 -19.03
N THR A 110 -51.00 3.09 -19.77
CA THR A 110 -52.33 2.53 -19.55
C THR A 110 -52.22 1.34 -18.63
N THR A 111 -52.91 1.42 -17.50
CA THR A 111 -52.92 0.39 -16.45
C THR A 111 -53.99 -0.65 -16.73
N PHE A 112 -53.59 -1.92 -16.72
CA PHE A 112 -54.49 -3.07 -16.79
C PHE A 112 -54.55 -3.77 -15.44
N ALA A 113 -55.74 -4.00 -14.88
CA ALA A 113 -55.89 -4.71 -13.61
C ALA A 113 -57.03 -5.74 -13.66
N ASN A 114 -56.76 -6.99 -13.28
CA ASN A 114 -57.76 -8.07 -13.35
C ASN A 114 -58.40 -8.21 -14.75
N VAL A 115 -57.56 -8.23 -15.79
CA VAL A 115 -57.98 -8.53 -17.16
C VAL A 115 -58.04 -10.05 -17.33
N GLY A 116 -59.14 -10.60 -17.84
CA GLY A 116 -59.35 -12.04 -17.90
C GLY A 116 -58.42 -12.76 -18.89
N LEU A 117 -58.58 -12.45 -20.18
CA LEU A 117 -57.92 -13.19 -21.26
C LEU A 117 -56.62 -12.48 -21.72
N GLN A 118 -56.72 -11.24 -22.20
CA GLN A 118 -55.56 -10.49 -22.71
C GLN A 118 -55.71 -8.98 -22.56
N GLU A 119 -54.59 -8.28 -22.33
CA GLU A 119 -54.55 -6.81 -22.31
C GLU A 119 -54.74 -6.25 -23.72
N LEU A 120 -54.04 -6.79 -24.72
CA LEU A 120 -54.12 -6.32 -26.10
C LEU A 120 -54.58 -7.44 -27.02
N ASN A 121 -55.69 -7.22 -27.69
CA ASN A 121 -56.19 -8.07 -28.76
C ASN A 121 -56.02 -7.35 -30.10
N LEU A 122 -54.97 -7.70 -30.82
CA LEU A 122 -54.67 -7.20 -32.17
C LEU A 122 -55.44 -8.04 -33.21
N ASN A 123 -56.73 -8.25 -32.91
CA ASN A 123 -57.67 -8.98 -33.74
C ASN A 123 -57.92 -8.15 -34.98
N GLY A 124 -57.33 -8.56 -36.10
CA GLY A 124 -57.44 -7.85 -37.38
C GLY A 124 -58.82 -7.92 -38.03
N GLU A 125 -59.86 -7.47 -37.34
CA GLU A 125 -61.12 -7.10 -37.97
C GLU A 125 -60.83 -5.91 -38.90
N GLY A 126 -60.80 -6.21 -40.21
CA GLY A 126 -60.34 -5.30 -41.25
C GLY A 126 -58.83 -5.34 -41.56
N GLY A 127 -58.01 -6.11 -40.83
CA GLY A 127 -56.54 -6.19 -40.95
C GLY A 127 -55.78 -5.83 -39.66
N ALA A 128 -54.48 -6.14 -39.57
CA ALA A 128 -53.68 -5.80 -38.38
C ALA A 128 -53.38 -4.30 -38.28
N PRO A 129 -53.16 -3.77 -37.06
CA PRO A 129 -52.64 -2.42 -36.93
C PRO A 129 -51.24 -2.26 -37.53
N ARG A 130 -50.94 -1.06 -37.99
CA ARG A 130 -49.60 -0.65 -38.47
C ARG A 130 -49.04 0.44 -37.57
N ASN A 131 -47.72 0.49 -37.42
CA ASN A 131 -47.03 1.49 -36.60
C ASN A 131 -47.63 1.59 -35.19
N LEU A 132 -47.83 0.44 -34.52
CA LEU A 132 -48.31 0.39 -33.14
C LEU A 132 -47.15 0.74 -32.21
N THR A 133 -47.37 1.72 -31.33
CA THR A 133 -46.42 2.09 -30.28
C THR A 133 -47.00 1.78 -28.90
N LEU A 134 -46.23 1.09 -28.07
CA LEU A 134 -46.56 0.83 -26.67
C LEU A 134 -45.52 1.50 -25.79
N THR A 135 -45.95 2.39 -24.90
CA THR A 135 -45.08 3.23 -24.09
C THR A 135 -45.42 3.10 -22.61
N ASP A 136 -44.42 2.82 -21.78
CA ASP A 136 -44.54 2.81 -20.31
C ASP A 136 -45.68 1.91 -19.79
N LEU A 137 -45.95 0.78 -20.45
CA LEU A 137 -46.92 -0.19 -19.97
C LEU A 137 -46.36 -1.04 -18.83
N ALA A 138 -47.20 -1.33 -17.83
CA ALA A 138 -46.87 -2.23 -16.74
C ALA A 138 -46.74 -3.68 -17.25
N PHE A 139 -45.67 -4.37 -16.83
CA PHE A 139 -45.43 -5.77 -17.19
C PHE A 139 -45.92 -6.75 -16.13
N PRO A 140 -46.32 -7.99 -16.52
CA PRO A 140 -46.33 -8.51 -17.89
C PRO A 140 -47.49 -7.96 -18.74
N VAL A 141 -47.29 -7.88 -20.06
CA VAL A 141 -48.34 -7.54 -21.04
C VAL A 141 -48.67 -8.77 -21.88
N ARG A 142 -49.94 -9.19 -21.93
CA ARG A 142 -50.40 -10.31 -22.75
C ARG A 142 -51.02 -9.79 -24.04
N ILE A 143 -50.39 -10.17 -25.15
CA ILE A 143 -50.80 -9.74 -26.48
C ILE A 143 -51.26 -10.95 -27.29
N ARG A 144 -52.35 -10.77 -28.02
CA ARG A 144 -52.89 -11.72 -28.99
C ARG A 144 -52.91 -11.09 -30.38
N ALA A 145 -52.41 -11.81 -31.39
CA ALA A 145 -52.33 -11.37 -32.78
C ALA A 145 -52.64 -12.54 -33.75
N PRO A 146 -53.91 -12.78 -34.12
CA PRO A 146 -54.27 -13.99 -34.88
C PRO A 146 -54.14 -13.92 -36.40
N THR A 147 -54.08 -12.71 -36.97
CA THR A 147 -54.05 -12.52 -38.42
C THR A 147 -52.64 -12.73 -38.97
N GLU A 148 -51.67 -12.00 -38.44
CA GLU A 148 -50.28 -11.97 -38.90
C GLU A 148 -49.35 -11.58 -37.76
N ALA A 149 -48.05 -11.63 -38.02
CA ALA A 149 -47.04 -11.07 -37.13
C ALA A 149 -47.04 -9.54 -37.28
N ILE A 150 -46.89 -8.82 -36.17
CA ILE A 150 -47.14 -7.37 -36.11
C ILE A 150 -45.90 -6.67 -35.56
N PRO A 151 -45.25 -5.76 -36.30
CA PRO A 151 -44.22 -4.90 -35.74
C PRO A 151 -44.78 -3.98 -34.66
N ILE A 152 -44.16 -3.98 -33.49
CA ILE A 152 -44.51 -3.10 -32.37
C ILE A 152 -43.27 -2.32 -31.96
N HIS A 153 -43.41 -1.00 -31.93
CA HIS A 153 -42.42 -0.12 -31.32
C HIS A 153 -42.69 -0.03 -29.82
N TRP A 154 -41.78 -0.55 -29.00
CA TRP A 154 -41.85 -0.39 -27.55
C TRP A 154 -40.96 0.75 -27.11
N SER A 155 -41.44 1.56 -26.17
CA SER A 155 -40.64 2.61 -25.58
C SER A 155 -40.92 2.80 -24.09
N TRP A 156 -39.94 3.38 -23.40
CA TRP A 156 -40.01 3.69 -21.99
C TRP A 156 -39.36 5.02 -21.72
N THR A 157 -39.91 5.79 -20.80
CA THR A 157 -39.44 7.14 -20.48
C THR A 157 -38.89 7.28 -19.06
N HIS A 158 -39.07 6.26 -18.23
CA HIS A 158 -38.76 6.30 -16.79
C HIS A 158 -37.93 5.11 -16.29
N LEU A 159 -37.02 4.59 -17.12
CA LEU A 159 -36.09 3.53 -16.72
C LEU A 159 -34.84 4.10 -16.04
N THR A 160 -34.05 3.24 -15.39
CA THR A 160 -32.71 3.61 -14.89
C THR A 160 -31.85 4.17 -16.03
N PRO A 161 -31.22 5.35 -15.86
CA PRO A 161 -30.33 5.94 -16.85
C PRO A 161 -29.12 5.07 -17.19
N SER A 162 -28.69 5.10 -18.45
CA SER A 162 -27.46 4.45 -18.94
C SER A 162 -27.33 2.96 -18.54
N ALA A 163 -28.43 2.22 -18.65
CA ALA A 163 -28.49 0.82 -18.26
C ALA A 163 -29.05 -0.05 -19.38
N GLU A 164 -28.65 -1.31 -19.40
CA GLU A 164 -29.14 -2.32 -20.35
C GLU A 164 -30.43 -2.96 -19.83
N TYR A 165 -31.38 -3.20 -20.72
CA TYR A 165 -32.63 -3.90 -20.45
C TYR A 165 -32.87 -4.94 -21.53
N ASN A 166 -33.74 -5.91 -21.23
CA ASN A 166 -34.15 -6.91 -22.20
C ASN A 166 -35.66 -7.10 -22.17
N LEU A 167 -36.30 -6.94 -23.33
CA LEU A 167 -37.69 -7.28 -23.56
C LEU A 167 -37.76 -8.73 -24.03
N SER A 168 -38.35 -9.59 -23.21
CA SER A 168 -38.53 -11.00 -23.51
C SER A 168 -40.01 -11.36 -23.62
N ALA A 169 -40.33 -12.28 -24.51
CA ALA A 169 -41.68 -12.80 -24.63
C ALA A 169 -41.70 -14.23 -25.12
N THR A 170 -42.76 -14.97 -24.79
CA THR A 170 -42.98 -16.32 -25.31
C THR A 170 -44.47 -16.59 -25.48
N ASN A 171 -44.81 -17.37 -26.51
CA ASN A 171 -46.15 -17.96 -26.69
C ASN A 171 -46.16 -19.50 -26.58
N GLY A 172 -45.08 -20.07 -26.02
CA GLY A 172 -44.85 -21.51 -25.89
C GLY A 172 -44.11 -22.15 -27.06
N THR A 173 -44.15 -21.55 -28.25
CA THR A 173 -43.48 -22.09 -29.46
C THR A 173 -42.46 -21.13 -30.07
N THR A 174 -42.68 -19.82 -29.93
CA THR A 174 -41.78 -18.78 -30.42
C THR A 174 -41.42 -17.85 -29.27
N THR A 175 -40.15 -17.44 -29.25
CA THR A 175 -39.61 -16.51 -28.26
C THR A 175 -39.21 -15.20 -28.93
N VAL A 176 -39.53 -14.08 -28.29
CA VAL A 176 -38.99 -12.76 -28.58
C VAL A 176 -37.94 -12.46 -27.53
N ASN A 177 -36.77 -11.99 -27.94
CA ASN A 177 -35.69 -11.60 -27.04
C ASN A 177 -34.95 -10.42 -27.65
N ALA A 178 -35.06 -9.24 -27.05
CA ALA A 178 -34.51 -8.02 -27.62
C ALA A 178 -33.96 -7.11 -26.51
N SER A 179 -32.63 -6.94 -26.52
CA SER A 179 -31.92 -6.05 -25.61
C SER A 179 -31.88 -4.62 -26.14
N PHE A 180 -31.89 -3.64 -25.24
CA PHE A 180 -31.72 -2.23 -25.55
C PHE A 180 -31.09 -1.48 -24.38
N ALA A 181 -30.34 -0.42 -24.69
CA ALA A 181 -29.76 0.50 -23.72
C ALA A 181 -30.68 1.70 -23.50
N THR A 182 -30.70 2.23 -22.28
CA THR A 182 -31.33 3.52 -21.99
C THR A 182 -30.36 4.66 -22.19
N THR A 183 -30.89 5.80 -22.60
CA THR A 183 -30.17 7.08 -22.64
C THR A 183 -29.83 7.56 -21.22
N ALA A 184 -29.01 8.61 -21.12
CA ALA A 184 -28.73 9.30 -19.85
C ALA A 184 -29.99 9.92 -19.18
N ALA A 185 -31.10 10.03 -19.91
CA ALA A 185 -32.38 10.48 -19.39
C ALA A 185 -33.29 9.33 -18.93
N GLY A 186 -32.85 8.06 -19.02
CA GLY A 186 -33.69 6.91 -18.69
C GLY A 186 -34.70 6.53 -19.77
N VAL A 187 -34.55 7.06 -20.99
CA VAL A 187 -35.40 6.75 -22.15
C VAL A 187 -34.80 5.60 -22.93
N GLY A 188 -35.58 4.57 -23.27
CA GLY A 188 -35.18 3.44 -24.10
C GLY A 188 -36.29 3.02 -25.05
N PHE A 189 -35.93 2.31 -26.13
CA PHE A 189 -36.89 1.76 -27.08
C PHE A 189 -36.36 0.50 -27.74
N VAL A 190 -37.28 -0.33 -28.22
CA VAL A 190 -36.95 -1.52 -29.02
C VAL A 190 -38.11 -1.85 -29.96
N ASP A 191 -37.78 -2.12 -31.22
CA ASP A 191 -38.75 -2.64 -32.19
C ASP A 191 -38.73 -4.16 -32.14
N VAL A 192 -39.90 -4.75 -31.90
CA VAL A 192 -40.04 -6.22 -31.88
C VAL A 192 -41.23 -6.64 -32.74
N GLU A 193 -41.09 -7.78 -33.39
CA GLU A 193 -42.19 -8.40 -34.11
C GLU A 193 -43.00 -9.25 -33.12
N GLN A 194 -44.24 -8.85 -32.86
CA GLN A 194 -45.21 -9.69 -32.15
C GLN A 194 -45.53 -10.90 -33.03
N PRO A 195 -45.19 -12.13 -32.60
CA PRO A 195 -45.49 -13.31 -33.38
C PRO A 195 -47.00 -13.53 -33.50
N ARG A 196 -47.39 -14.13 -34.62
CA ARG A 196 -48.76 -14.59 -34.81
C ARG A 196 -49.12 -15.61 -33.73
N THR A 197 -50.26 -15.43 -33.10
CA THR A 197 -50.82 -16.35 -32.09
C THR A 197 -52.13 -16.95 -32.59
N ASN A 198 -52.29 -18.27 -32.52
CA ASN A 198 -53.59 -18.89 -32.80
C ASN A 198 -54.68 -18.41 -31.83
N ALA A 199 -55.94 -18.77 -32.11
CA ALA A 199 -57.08 -18.12 -31.48
C ALA A 199 -57.10 -18.15 -29.94
N THR A 200 -56.40 -19.09 -29.31
CA THR A 200 -56.31 -19.28 -27.86
C THR A 200 -54.94 -18.96 -27.27
N ASN A 201 -53.91 -18.71 -28.08
CA ASN A 201 -52.55 -18.50 -27.61
C ASN A 201 -52.28 -17.01 -27.35
N LEU A 202 -51.37 -16.74 -26.42
CA LEU A 202 -50.95 -15.40 -26.03
C LEU A 202 -49.44 -15.31 -26.03
N THR A 203 -48.91 -14.16 -26.43
CA THR A 203 -47.52 -13.79 -26.19
C THR A 203 -47.45 -12.98 -24.90
N VAL A 204 -46.69 -13.47 -23.92
CA VAL A 204 -46.53 -12.79 -22.63
C VAL A 204 -45.20 -12.04 -22.62
N TYR A 205 -45.25 -10.71 -22.71
CA TYR A 205 -44.08 -9.85 -22.65
C TYR A 205 -43.68 -9.55 -21.21
N ARG A 206 -42.37 -9.50 -20.97
CA ARG A 206 -41.74 -9.13 -19.70
C ARG A 206 -40.52 -8.27 -19.99
N LEU A 207 -40.40 -7.18 -19.26
CA LEU A 207 -39.18 -6.37 -19.24
C LEU A 207 -38.29 -6.84 -18.08
N ALA A 208 -37.02 -7.13 -18.37
CA ALA A 208 -36.01 -7.46 -17.39
C ALA A 208 -34.93 -6.37 -17.39
N GLY A 209 -34.55 -5.91 -16.21
CA GLY A 209 -33.45 -4.98 -16.01
C GLY A 209 -33.66 -4.03 -14.81
N PRO A 210 -32.71 -3.11 -14.55
CA PRO A 210 -31.45 -2.95 -15.27
C PRO A 210 -30.61 -4.22 -15.17
N LEU A 211 -30.12 -4.71 -16.31
CA LEU A 211 -29.22 -5.84 -16.36
C LEU A 211 -27.88 -5.42 -15.74
N PRO A 212 -27.17 -6.32 -15.03
CA PRO A 212 -25.81 -6.02 -14.65
C PRO A 212 -25.00 -5.65 -15.91
N PRO A 213 -24.05 -4.71 -15.81
CA PRO A 213 -23.19 -4.37 -16.93
C PRO A 213 -22.53 -5.64 -17.50
N PRO A 214 -22.15 -5.67 -18.79
CA PRO A 214 -21.38 -6.79 -19.31
C PRO A 214 -20.08 -6.95 -18.49
N ASN A 215 -19.72 -8.20 -18.18
CA ASN A 215 -18.48 -8.50 -17.48
C ASN A 215 -17.28 -7.85 -18.17
N ALA A 216 -16.52 -7.02 -17.44
CA ALA A 216 -15.31 -6.37 -17.93
C ALA A 216 -14.07 -7.15 -17.47
N PRO A 217 -12.90 -7.00 -18.13
CA PRO A 217 -11.68 -7.60 -17.62
C PRO A 217 -11.30 -7.05 -16.23
N PRO A 218 -10.64 -7.85 -15.38
CA PRO A 218 -10.24 -7.40 -14.05
C PRO A 218 -9.18 -6.30 -14.13
N THR A 219 -9.02 -5.57 -13.04
CA THR A 219 -7.85 -4.71 -12.81
C THR A 219 -6.70 -5.52 -12.20
N ALA A 220 -5.46 -5.18 -12.54
CA ALA A 220 -4.27 -5.83 -12.00
C ALA A 220 -3.18 -4.81 -11.69
N ASP A 221 -2.58 -4.92 -10.52
CA ASP A 221 -1.37 -4.20 -10.10
C ASP A 221 -0.63 -5.06 -9.06
N PHE A 222 0.55 -4.64 -8.61
CA PHE A 222 1.23 -5.30 -7.50
C PHE A 222 2.26 -4.42 -6.79
N VAL A 223 2.54 -4.81 -5.55
CA VAL A 223 3.63 -4.28 -4.73
C VAL A 223 4.61 -5.39 -4.37
N TRP A 224 5.83 -5.03 -4.01
CA TRP A 224 6.84 -5.99 -3.54
C TRP A 224 7.63 -5.47 -2.35
N ALA A 225 8.11 -6.40 -1.53
CA ALA A 225 8.97 -6.11 -0.39
C ALA A 225 10.10 -7.15 -0.28
N PRO A 226 11.33 -6.74 0.07
CA PRO A 226 11.77 -5.35 0.23
C PRO A 226 11.82 -4.60 -1.13
N THR A 227 11.75 -3.27 -1.13
CA THR A 227 11.83 -2.47 -2.38
C THR A 227 13.24 -2.44 -2.97
N LEU A 228 14.26 -2.75 -2.17
CA LEU A 228 15.65 -2.89 -2.56
C LEU A 228 16.17 -4.25 -2.08
N GLY A 229 16.98 -4.91 -2.92
CA GLY A 229 17.61 -6.17 -2.58
C GLY A 229 18.75 -6.50 -3.53
N ASN A 230 19.57 -7.47 -3.12
CA ASN A 230 20.65 -8.02 -3.94
C ASN A 230 20.31 -9.45 -4.39
N THR A 231 21.27 -10.15 -4.99
CA THR A 231 21.07 -11.51 -5.51
C THR A 231 20.77 -12.59 -4.46
N SER A 232 20.90 -12.27 -3.16
CA SER A 232 20.49 -13.15 -2.05
C SER A 232 19.13 -12.77 -1.45
N THR A 233 18.51 -11.70 -1.92
CA THR A 233 17.23 -11.23 -1.39
C THR A 233 16.07 -12.05 -1.96
N MET A 234 15.25 -12.59 -1.06
CA MET A 234 13.93 -13.14 -1.41
C MET A 234 12.90 -12.01 -1.38
N PHE A 235 12.36 -11.67 -2.54
CA PHE A 235 11.30 -10.68 -2.67
C PHE A 235 9.94 -11.35 -2.52
N VAL A 236 9.03 -10.69 -1.79
CA VAL A 236 7.62 -11.06 -1.67
C VAL A 236 6.81 -10.10 -2.53
N PHE A 237 6.13 -10.62 -3.54
CA PHE A 237 5.23 -9.88 -4.43
C PHE A 237 3.80 -10.12 -3.99
N THR A 238 3.01 -9.05 -3.92
CA THR A 238 1.59 -9.09 -3.56
C THR A 238 0.77 -8.41 -4.64
N ALA A 239 0.01 -9.19 -5.38
CA ALA A 239 -0.91 -8.69 -6.40
C ALA A 239 -2.09 -7.96 -5.76
N GLN A 240 -2.51 -6.89 -6.42
CA GLN A 240 -3.73 -6.14 -6.15
C GLN A 240 -4.62 -6.27 -7.37
N ALA A 241 -5.75 -6.96 -7.23
CA ALA A 241 -6.68 -7.19 -8.32
C ALA A 241 -8.12 -7.03 -7.85
N SER A 242 -8.95 -6.43 -8.69
CA SER A 242 -10.38 -6.22 -8.44
C SER A 242 -11.17 -6.26 -9.74
N ASP A 243 -12.46 -6.58 -9.64
CA ASP A 243 -13.32 -6.84 -10.78
C ASP A 243 -14.75 -6.33 -10.48
N ASP A 244 -15.55 -6.06 -11.50
CA ASP A 244 -16.90 -5.52 -11.35
C ASP A 244 -17.97 -6.61 -11.11
N HIS A 245 -17.68 -7.88 -11.43
CA HIS A 245 -18.57 -9.02 -11.24
C HIS A 245 -18.00 -10.09 -10.30
N ASP A 246 -16.68 -10.09 -10.09
CA ASP A 246 -15.99 -11.08 -9.27
C ASP A 246 -15.57 -10.60 -7.89
N LEU A 247 -15.68 -11.49 -6.91
CA LEU A 247 -15.10 -11.25 -5.59
C LEU A 247 -13.56 -11.32 -5.67
N PRO A 248 -12.81 -10.54 -4.86
CA PRO A 248 -11.34 -10.60 -4.88
C PRO A 248 -10.74 -12.00 -4.69
N SER A 249 -11.48 -12.90 -4.02
CA SER A 249 -11.11 -14.30 -3.80
C SER A 249 -11.30 -15.22 -5.01
N SER A 250 -12.15 -14.88 -5.99
CA SER A 250 -12.34 -15.70 -7.20
C SER A 250 -11.33 -15.35 -8.30
N ILE A 251 -10.84 -14.11 -8.33
CA ILE A 251 -9.82 -13.66 -9.28
C ILE A 251 -8.54 -14.50 -9.08
N GLN A 252 -7.95 -15.02 -10.15
CA GLN A 252 -6.66 -15.72 -10.07
C GLN A 252 -5.55 -14.84 -10.67
N VAL A 253 -4.34 -14.99 -10.16
CA VAL A 253 -3.15 -14.27 -10.66
C VAL A 253 -2.04 -15.24 -11.02
N ARG A 254 -1.17 -14.80 -11.93
CA ARG A 254 0.10 -15.47 -12.25
C ARG A 254 1.18 -14.44 -12.59
N TRP A 255 2.42 -14.89 -12.55
CA TRP A 255 3.60 -14.04 -12.63
C TRP A 255 4.52 -14.49 -13.76
N ASP A 256 5.11 -13.51 -14.43
CA ASP A 256 6.27 -13.62 -15.30
C ASP A 256 7.38 -12.78 -14.66
N TRP A 257 8.40 -13.47 -14.13
CA TRP A 257 9.50 -12.87 -13.38
C TRP A 257 10.57 -12.26 -14.29
N THR A 258 10.60 -12.65 -15.57
CA THR A 258 11.61 -12.20 -16.55
C THR A 258 11.06 -11.15 -17.52
N GLY A 259 9.74 -11.04 -17.64
CA GLY A 259 9.05 -10.20 -18.61
C GLY A 259 9.22 -10.68 -20.04
N ASP A 260 9.47 -11.98 -20.26
CA ASP A 260 9.71 -12.55 -21.58
C ASP A 260 8.44 -13.05 -22.30
N GLY A 261 7.29 -12.95 -21.63
CA GLY A 261 6.00 -13.42 -22.15
C GLY A 261 5.68 -14.86 -21.80
N THR A 262 6.58 -15.57 -21.11
CA THR A 262 6.38 -16.91 -20.55
C THR A 262 6.01 -16.81 -19.08
N TRP A 263 4.91 -17.43 -18.68
CA TRP A 263 4.45 -17.39 -17.29
C TRP A 263 5.21 -18.41 -16.44
N ASP A 264 5.91 -17.93 -15.42
CA ASP A 264 6.68 -18.75 -14.48
C ASP A 264 5.82 -19.42 -13.41
N THR A 265 4.62 -18.89 -13.15
CA THR A 265 3.67 -19.47 -12.20
C THR A 265 2.38 -19.90 -12.88
N ALA A 266 1.77 -20.97 -12.35
CA ALA A 266 0.38 -21.30 -12.66
C ALA A 266 -0.58 -20.23 -12.10
N TRP A 267 -1.83 -20.25 -12.57
CA TRP A 267 -2.90 -19.45 -11.99
C TRP A 267 -3.16 -19.83 -10.54
N SER A 268 -3.34 -18.82 -9.69
CA SER A 268 -3.59 -19.00 -8.26
C SER A 268 -4.51 -17.92 -7.70
N ALA A 269 -5.46 -18.30 -6.85
CA ALA A 269 -6.25 -17.32 -6.09
C ALA A 269 -5.43 -16.62 -4.99
N ASN A 270 -4.31 -17.23 -4.56
CA ASN A 270 -3.38 -16.62 -3.61
C ASN A 270 -2.62 -15.48 -4.30
N LYS A 271 -2.77 -14.27 -3.77
CA LYS A 271 -2.22 -13.03 -4.36
C LYS A 271 -0.75 -12.80 -4.03
N THR A 272 -0.16 -13.61 -3.15
CA THR A 272 1.26 -13.48 -2.78
C THR A 272 2.12 -14.55 -3.45
N ALA A 273 3.28 -14.15 -3.97
CA ALA A 273 4.31 -15.04 -4.49
C ALA A 273 5.71 -14.55 -4.08
N THR A 274 6.69 -15.44 -4.06
CA THR A 274 8.07 -15.11 -3.69
C THR A 274 9.04 -15.45 -4.80
N HIS A 275 10.02 -14.58 -5.06
CA HIS A 275 11.03 -14.81 -6.07
C HIS A 275 12.37 -14.16 -5.70
N SER A 276 13.47 -14.74 -6.16
CA SER A 276 14.84 -14.22 -5.98
C SER A 276 15.58 -14.22 -7.32
N TYR A 277 16.38 -13.18 -7.56
CA TYR A 277 17.10 -13.02 -8.83
C TYR A 277 18.57 -13.42 -8.70
N SER A 278 19.06 -14.24 -9.63
CA SER A 278 20.45 -14.70 -9.66
C SER A 278 21.45 -13.67 -10.22
N SER A 279 20.96 -12.62 -10.89
CA SER A 279 21.78 -11.58 -11.52
C SER A 279 21.31 -10.18 -11.13
N ILE A 280 22.26 -9.26 -11.02
CA ILE A 280 22.01 -7.84 -10.77
C ILE A 280 21.31 -7.16 -11.96
N GLY A 281 20.75 -5.97 -11.74
CA GLY A 281 20.14 -5.12 -12.75
C GLY A 281 18.61 -5.00 -12.62
N ASN A 282 18.02 -4.33 -13.60
CA ASN A 282 16.58 -4.09 -13.70
C ASN A 282 15.87 -5.38 -14.11
N LYS A 283 14.86 -5.81 -13.36
CA LYS A 283 14.02 -6.97 -13.65
C LYS A 283 12.59 -6.51 -13.90
N THR A 284 12.09 -6.71 -15.11
CA THR A 284 10.69 -6.42 -15.43
C THR A 284 9.84 -7.59 -14.96
N VAL A 285 8.96 -7.34 -14.01
CA VAL A 285 8.03 -8.34 -13.48
C VAL A 285 6.65 -8.00 -14.01
N VAL A 286 5.94 -9.00 -14.52
CA VAL A 286 4.58 -8.86 -15.01
C VAL A 286 3.65 -9.73 -14.16
N VAL A 287 2.55 -9.13 -13.70
CA VAL A 287 1.42 -9.87 -13.12
C VAL A 287 0.30 -9.90 -14.14
N GLN A 288 -0.40 -11.04 -14.22
CA GLN A 288 -1.67 -11.14 -14.92
C GLN A 288 -2.75 -11.56 -13.95
N ALA A 289 -3.93 -10.94 -14.04
CA ALA A 289 -5.14 -11.38 -13.38
C ALA A 289 -6.12 -11.96 -14.39
N ILE A 290 -6.93 -12.94 -13.96
CA ILE A 290 -8.05 -13.52 -14.71
C ILE A 290 -9.28 -13.57 -13.82
N ASP A 291 -10.41 -13.17 -14.36
CA ASP A 291 -11.73 -13.26 -13.71
C ASP A 291 -12.36 -14.66 -13.93
N SER A 292 -13.55 -14.88 -13.39
CA SER A 292 -14.29 -16.14 -13.56
C SER A 292 -14.89 -16.30 -14.96
N GLY A 293 -15.08 -15.20 -15.69
CA GLY A 293 -15.51 -15.15 -17.09
C GLY A 293 -14.40 -15.46 -18.10
N GLY A 294 -13.15 -15.56 -17.65
CA GLY A 294 -11.96 -15.82 -18.48
C GLY A 294 -11.33 -14.57 -19.11
N LEU A 295 -11.77 -13.36 -18.76
CA LEU A 295 -11.15 -12.12 -19.20
C LEU A 295 -9.89 -11.83 -18.36
N THR A 296 -8.88 -11.22 -18.99
CA THR A 296 -7.57 -11.02 -18.36
C THR A 296 -7.07 -9.60 -18.48
N ALA A 297 -6.29 -9.15 -17.50
CA ALA A 297 -5.48 -7.94 -17.56
C ALA A 297 -4.07 -8.16 -17.02
N THR A 298 -3.10 -7.40 -17.54
CA THR A 298 -1.68 -7.48 -17.18
C THR A 298 -1.15 -6.15 -16.71
N GLN A 299 -0.22 -6.16 -15.76
CA GLN A 299 0.52 -4.98 -15.32
C GLN A 299 1.98 -5.33 -15.03
N SER A 300 2.90 -4.40 -15.32
CA SER A 300 4.34 -4.63 -15.13
C SER A 300 5.02 -3.54 -14.31
N HIS A 301 6.00 -3.94 -13.47
CA HIS A 301 6.89 -3.03 -12.76
C HIS A 301 8.36 -3.45 -12.88
N VAL A 302 9.28 -2.52 -12.65
CA VAL A 302 10.73 -2.78 -12.67
C VAL A 302 11.25 -2.93 -11.24
N VAL A 303 11.78 -4.10 -10.92
CA VAL A 303 12.47 -4.40 -9.66
C VAL A 303 13.97 -4.20 -9.83
N GLN A 304 14.59 -3.45 -8.92
CA GLN A 304 16.03 -3.19 -8.93
C GLN A 304 16.78 -4.21 -8.07
N VAL A 305 17.69 -4.98 -8.67
CA VAL A 305 18.55 -5.92 -7.96
C VAL A 305 19.99 -5.40 -7.96
N THR A 306 20.52 -5.08 -6.78
CA THR A 306 21.84 -4.47 -6.62
C THR A 306 22.92 -5.50 -6.27
N ALA A 307 24.18 -5.10 -6.32
CA ALA A 307 25.28 -5.93 -5.84
C ALA A 307 25.20 -6.07 -4.31
N PRO A 308 25.64 -7.22 -3.73
CA PRO A 308 25.81 -7.34 -2.29
C PRO A 308 26.77 -6.26 -1.76
N PRO A 309 26.57 -5.76 -0.52
CA PRO A 309 27.52 -4.85 0.09
C PRO A 309 28.91 -5.51 0.20
N PRO A 310 30.00 -4.74 0.05
CA PRO A 310 31.35 -5.28 0.22
C PRO A 310 31.54 -5.83 1.65
N PRO A 311 32.38 -6.86 1.84
CA PRO A 311 32.67 -7.40 3.15
C PRO A 311 33.28 -6.31 4.06
N PRO A 312 33.01 -6.34 5.37
CA PRO A 312 33.62 -5.39 6.30
C PRO A 312 35.16 -5.53 6.29
N PRO A 313 35.90 -4.44 6.54
CA PRO A 313 37.35 -4.51 6.66
C PRO A 313 37.76 -5.44 7.82
N PRO A 314 38.93 -6.09 7.76
CA PRO A 314 39.43 -6.90 8.87
C PRO A 314 39.62 -6.05 10.13
N PRO A 315 39.46 -6.64 11.34
CA PRO A 315 39.72 -5.92 12.58
C PRO A 315 41.20 -5.48 12.66
N PRO A 316 41.51 -4.35 13.33
CA PRO A 316 42.89 -3.94 13.56
C PRO A 316 43.63 -5.00 14.39
N PRO A 317 44.97 -5.10 14.25
CA PRO A 317 45.78 -6.02 15.05
C PRO A 317 45.62 -5.73 16.57
N PRO A 318 45.76 -6.74 17.45
CA PRO A 318 45.74 -6.53 18.90
C PRO A 318 46.94 -5.69 19.37
N ASN A 319 46.75 -4.92 20.46
CA ASN A 319 47.84 -4.18 21.13
C ASN A 319 48.95 -5.10 21.63
N ALA A 320 50.22 -4.72 21.45
CA ALA A 320 51.40 -5.46 21.90
C ALA A 320 52.18 -4.66 22.96
N PRO A 321 53.03 -5.28 23.81
CA PRO A 321 53.83 -4.54 24.77
C PRO A 321 54.86 -3.61 24.10
N PRO A 322 55.22 -2.47 24.72
CA PRO A 322 56.17 -1.54 24.14
C PRO A 322 57.58 -2.14 24.11
N THR A 323 58.43 -1.62 23.23
CA THR A 323 59.88 -1.88 23.22
C THR A 323 60.59 -0.82 24.04
N VAL A 324 61.65 -1.19 24.78
CA VAL A 324 62.45 -0.23 25.58
C VAL A 324 63.93 -0.60 25.64
N ASP A 325 64.78 0.41 25.58
CA ASP A 325 66.22 0.36 25.87
C ASP A 325 66.66 1.67 26.54
N PHE A 326 67.92 1.77 26.97
CA PHE A 326 68.46 3.01 27.52
C PHE A 326 69.97 3.17 27.36
N THR A 327 70.42 4.42 27.46
CA THR A 327 71.82 4.81 27.52
C THR A 327 72.09 5.61 28.80
N TRP A 328 73.35 5.75 29.20
CA TRP A 328 73.73 6.61 30.33
C TRP A 328 75.01 7.38 30.03
N THR A 329 75.18 8.53 30.68
CA THR A 329 76.39 9.37 30.57
C THR A 329 76.76 9.98 31.92
N PRO A 330 78.05 10.04 32.30
CA PRO A 330 79.20 9.46 31.60
C PRO A 330 79.20 7.92 31.63
N ASN A 331 79.92 7.26 30.71
CA ASN A 331 79.96 5.78 30.64
C ASN A 331 80.78 5.12 31.77
N SER A 332 81.51 5.93 32.55
CA SER A 332 82.31 5.52 33.70
C SER A 332 82.35 6.64 34.73
N GLY A 333 82.40 6.29 36.01
CA GLY A 333 82.48 7.26 37.09
C GLY A 333 82.78 6.59 38.43
N ASP A 334 83.06 7.42 39.43
CA ASP A 334 83.22 7.00 40.82
C ASP A 334 81.94 7.26 41.64
N THR A 335 82.00 6.99 42.95
CA THR A 335 80.89 7.17 43.90
C THR A 335 80.40 8.63 44.05
N THR A 336 81.03 9.61 43.41
CA THR A 336 80.59 11.02 43.38
C THR A 336 79.99 11.44 42.04
N THR A 337 80.00 10.54 41.06
CA THR A 337 79.53 10.82 39.70
C THR A 337 78.00 10.82 39.63
N VAL A 338 77.42 11.87 39.04
CA VAL A 338 75.99 11.90 38.68
C VAL A 338 75.83 11.34 37.28
N PHE A 339 75.25 10.15 37.18
CA PHE A 339 74.95 9.51 35.91
C PHE A 339 73.57 9.98 35.41
N THR A 340 73.49 10.38 34.15
CA THR A 340 72.22 10.69 33.48
C THR A 340 71.84 9.54 32.56
N PHE A 341 70.73 8.89 32.85
CA PHE A 341 70.13 7.80 32.10
C PHE A 341 69.05 8.33 31.16
N THR A 342 69.02 7.83 29.93
CA THR A 342 68.04 8.21 28.89
C THR A 342 67.42 6.97 28.27
N ALA A 343 66.15 6.72 28.55
CA ALA A 343 65.37 5.65 27.95
C ALA A 343 64.93 5.99 26.52
N GLN A 344 64.81 4.96 25.68
CA GLN A 344 64.23 5.00 24.34
C GLN A 344 63.14 3.94 24.29
N ALA A 345 61.91 4.34 23.98
CA ALA A 345 60.77 3.41 23.94
C ALA A 345 59.87 3.69 22.73
N SER A 346 59.30 2.63 22.16
CA SER A 346 58.37 2.69 21.02
C SER A 346 57.31 1.60 21.11
N ASP A 347 56.15 1.84 20.52
CA ASP A 347 54.98 0.97 20.58
C ASP A 347 54.20 1.01 19.26
N ASP A 348 53.42 -0.03 18.96
CA ASP A 348 52.65 -0.14 17.71
C ASP A 348 51.30 0.58 17.75
N HIS A 349 50.76 0.86 18.95
CA HIS A 349 49.49 1.56 19.15
C HIS A 349 49.65 2.88 19.92
N ASP A 350 50.75 3.05 20.66
CA ASP A 350 51.05 4.26 21.44
C ASP A 350 52.15 5.14 20.83
N GLN A 351 51.97 6.46 20.89
CA GLN A 351 53.04 7.41 20.56
C GLN A 351 54.15 7.35 21.63
N PRO A 352 55.44 7.52 21.27
CA PRO A 352 56.55 7.45 22.23
C PRO A 352 56.45 8.40 23.45
N SER A 353 55.70 9.50 23.31
CA SER A 353 55.41 10.46 24.37
C SER A 353 54.41 9.97 25.43
N ALA A 354 53.54 9.01 25.08
CA ALA A 354 52.54 8.43 25.97
C ALA A 354 53.12 7.29 26.84
N ILE A 355 54.14 6.59 26.33
CA ILE A 355 54.81 5.49 27.04
C ILE A 355 55.44 6.02 28.33
N GLN A 356 55.19 5.36 29.46
CA GLN A 356 55.85 5.71 30.73
C GLN A 356 57.03 4.77 31.00
N VAL A 357 58.08 5.28 31.63
CA VAL A 357 59.22 4.50 32.08
C VAL A 357 59.47 4.65 33.56
N ARG A 358 60.12 3.66 34.16
CA ARG A 358 60.65 3.71 35.52
C ARG A 358 61.93 2.90 35.64
N TRP A 359 62.70 3.17 36.69
CA TRP A 359 64.05 2.66 36.89
C TRP A 359 64.17 1.88 38.18
N ASP A 360 64.97 0.83 38.12
CA ASP A 360 65.50 0.04 39.23
C ASP A 360 67.02 0.20 39.13
N TRP A 361 67.61 0.89 40.10
CA TRP A 361 69.00 1.33 40.06
C TRP A 361 69.97 0.24 40.50
N ASP A 362 69.55 -0.64 41.40
CA ASP A 362 70.41 -1.68 41.98
C ASP A 362 70.09 -3.11 41.51
N GLY A 363 69.00 -3.27 40.77
CA GLY A 363 68.57 -4.53 40.18
C GLY A 363 67.96 -5.49 41.19
N ASP A 364 67.48 -4.99 42.34
CA ASP A 364 66.89 -5.81 43.40
C ASP A 364 65.44 -6.27 43.09
N GLY A 365 64.86 -5.76 41.99
CA GLY A 365 63.49 -6.05 41.55
C GLY A 365 62.44 -5.07 42.10
N THR A 366 62.83 -4.14 42.97
CA THR A 366 62.05 -3.01 43.46
C THR A 366 62.33 -1.79 42.58
N TRP A 367 61.28 -1.08 42.18
CA TRP A 367 61.44 0.09 41.30
C TRP A 367 61.63 1.35 42.14
N ASP A 368 62.80 1.96 42.02
CA ASP A 368 63.19 3.16 42.76
C ASP A 368 62.48 4.44 42.31
N THR A 369 62.01 4.48 41.06
CA THR A 369 61.28 5.64 40.53
C THR A 369 59.81 5.32 40.25
N PRO A 370 58.90 6.30 40.40
CA PRO A 370 57.55 6.17 39.87
C PRO A 370 57.56 6.11 38.34
N TRP A 371 56.44 5.69 37.77
CA TRP A 371 56.21 5.80 36.32
C TRP A 371 56.23 7.27 35.87
N SER A 372 56.91 7.54 34.75
CA SER A 372 57.03 8.88 34.19
C SER A 372 57.09 8.85 32.66
N THR A 373 56.46 9.81 31.99
CA THR A 373 56.66 10.00 30.54
C THR A 373 58.00 10.65 30.19
N THR A 374 58.65 11.29 31.18
CA THR A 374 60.01 11.81 31.06
C THR A 374 61.00 10.66 30.98
N LYS A 375 61.68 10.54 29.84
CA LYS A 375 62.59 9.44 29.53
C LYS A 375 63.99 9.59 30.13
N THR A 376 64.27 10.68 30.83
CA THR A 376 65.57 10.94 31.46
C THR A 376 65.48 10.89 32.98
N ALA A 377 66.50 10.33 33.61
CA ALA A 377 66.64 10.29 35.07
C ALA A 377 68.12 10.40 35.46
N THR A 378 68.40 10.95 36.63
CA THR A 378 69.77 11.06 37.15
C THR A 378 69.93 10.25 38.43
N HIS A 379 71.06 9.56 38.59
CA HIS A 379 71.35 8.76 39.77
C HIS A 379 72.84 8.80 40.14
N THR A 380 73.15 8.67 41.42
CA THR A 380 74.52 8.55 41.95
C THR A 380 74.59 7.36 42.88
N PHE A 381 75.56 6.49 42.63
CA PHE A 381 75.77 5.28 43.41
C PHE A 381 76.71 5.55 44.58
N SER A 382 76.31 5.13 45.78
CA SER A 382 77.01 5.45 47.03
C SER A 382 78.20 4.53 47.33
N ALA A 383 78.33 3.40 46.62
CA ALA A 383 79.41 2.44 46.77
C ALA A 383 80.00 2.04 45.40
N ALA A 384 81.25 1.61 45.40
CA ALA A 384 81.91 1.10 44.21
C ALA A 384 81.47 -0.35 43.96
N ALA A 385 80.79 -0.59 42.85
CA ALA A 385 80.29 -1.89 42.41
C ALA A 385 79.84 -1.84 40.94
N ASP A 386 79.54 -3.01 40.37
CA ASP A 386 78.80 -3.12 39.12
C ASP A 386 77.30 -3.24 39.43
N TYR A 387 76.51 -2.25 39.01
CA TYR A 387 75.06 -2.19 39.26
C TYR A 387 74.27 -2.67 38.03
N THR A 388 73.31 -3.57 38.22
CA THR A 388 72.40 -4.00 37.14
C THR A 388 71.23 -3.04 37.07
N VAL A 389 71.40 -1.93 36.35
CA VAL A 389 70.34 -0.94 36.19
C VAL A 389 69.29 -1.49 35.22
N ALA A 390 68.01 -1.44 35.60
CA ALA A 390 66.91 -1.82 34.75
C ALA A 390 65.95 -0.65 34.49
N VAL A 391 65.45 -0.58 33.25
CA VAL A 391 64.31 0.27 32.87
C VAL A 391 63.13 -0.62 32.56
N ARG A 392 61.93 -0.18 32.93
CA ARG A 392 60.67 -0.77 32.45
C ARG A 392 59.86 0.29 31.73
N ALA A 393 59.25 -0.06 30.61
CA ALA A 393 58.26 0.74 29.91
C ALA A 393 56.86 0.15 30.10
N ILE A 394 55.84 1.01 30.07
CA ILE A 394 54.42 0.65 30.04
C ILE A 394 53.70 1.50 29.00
N ASP A 395 52.87 0.85 28.18
CA ASP A 395 52.00 1.50 27.21
C ASP A 395 50.69 2.00 27.87
N SER A 396 49.79 2.62 27.10
CA SER A 396 48.48 3.07 27.61
C SER A 396 47.53 1.90 27.92
N GLY A 397 47.75 0.74 27.30
CA GLY A 397 47.03 -0.51 27.52
C GLY A 397 47.44 -1.28 28.78
N GLY A 398 48.50 -0.84 29.47
CA GLY A 398 49.05 -1.46 30.67
C GLY A 398 50.03 -2.61 30.43
N LEU A 399 50.41 -2.89 29.18
CA LEU A 399 51.43 -3.89 28.83
C LEU A 399 52.83 -3.32 29.08
N THR A 400 53.75 -4.19 29.51
CA THR A 400 55.08 -3.73 29.95
C THR A 400 56.22 -4.58 29.42
N THR A 401 57.37 -3.93 29.23
CA THR A 401 58.65 -4.58 28.88
C THR A 401 59.77 -4.00 29.73
N SER A 402 60.77 -4.81 30.09
CA SER A 402 61.96 -4.39 30.83
C SER A 402 63.24 -4.65 30.05
N LYS A 403 64.26 -3.82 30.30
CA LYS A 403 65.62 -3.98 29.78
C LYS A 403 66.62 -3.59 30.86
N SER A 404 67.74 -4.31 30.99
CA SER A 404 68.79 -4.00 31.95
C SER A 404 70.18 -3.95 31.30
N HIS A 405 71.06 -3.14 31.89
CA HIS A 405 72.48 -3.01 31.53
C HIS A 405 73.34 -2.91 32.79
N LEU A 406 74.60 -3.32 32.69
CA LEU A 406 75.57 -3.23 33.78
C LEU A 406 76.25 -1.85 33.78
N VAL A 407 76.23 -1.17 34.92
CA VAL A 407 76.86 0.14 35.13
C VAL A 407 77.96 0.01 36.18
N SER A 408 79.22 0.16 35.77
CA SER A 408 80.39 0.06 36.63
C SER A 408 80.71 1.37 37.34
N VAL A 409 80.78 1.33 38.66
CA VAL A 409 81.12 2.47 39.53
C VAL A 409 82.39 2.15 40.30
N THR A 410 83.40 3.02 40.18
CA THR A 410 84.68 2.84 40.86
C THR A 410 84.74 3.57 42.20
N ALA A 411 85.70 3.19 43.05
CA ALA A 411 85.96 3.92 44.29
C ALA A 411 86.58 5.29 43.97
N LEU A 412 86.26 6.30 44.79
CA LEU A 412 86.89 7.61 44.70
C LEU A 412 88.43 7.45 44.75
N PRO A 413 89.19 8.10 43.84
CA PRO A 413 90.64 8.03 43.86
C PRO A 413 91.19 8.52 45.21
N PRO A 414 92.23 7.89 45.77
CA PRO A 414 92.86 8.40 46.99
C PRO A 414 93.41 9.83 46.76
N PRO A 415 93.32 10.72 47.75
CA PRO A 415 93.85 12.08 47.63
C PRO A 415 95.36 12.06 47.31
N PRO A 416 95.88 13.00 46.50
CA PRO A 416 97.27 13.00 46.09
C PRO A 416 98.22 13.07 47.29
N ASN A 417 99.16 12.12 47.34
CA ASN A 417 100.10 11.91 48.45
C ASN A 417 101.06 13.12 48.56
N ARG A 418 101.01 13.89 49.66
CA ARG A 418 101.99 14.96 49.93
C ARG A 418 103.27 14.35 50.50
N THR A 419 104.38 14.42 49.78
CA THR A 419 105.72 14.09 50.29
C THR A 419 106.27 15.24 51.14
N ASN A 420 106.47 15.02 52.45
CA ASN A 420 107.29 15.90 53.31
C ASN A 420 108.74 15.34 53.38
N PRO A 421 109.79 16.19 53.37
CA PRO A 421 111.19 15.77 53.38
C PRO A 421 111.66 15.30 54.77
N VAL A 422 112.60 14.35 54.75
CA VAL A 422 113.21 13.65 55.89
C VAL A 422 114.11 14.58 56.72
N SER A 423 113.93 14.55 58.05
CA SER A 423 114.91 15.03 59.04
C SER A 423 115.65 13.83 59.63
N THR A 424 116.96 13.94 59.78
CA THR A 424 117.89 12.88 60.17
C THR A 424 118.11 12.78 61.67
N GLN A 425 118.55 11.57 62.07
CA GLN A 425 118.98 11.05 63.38
C GLN A 425 117.90 10.53 64.35
N THR A 426 118.09 9.43 65.09
CA THR A 426 118.74 8.11 64.97
C THR A 426 118.51 7.48 66.34
N GLN A 427 117.90 6.28 66.36
CA GLN A 427 117.93 5.15 67.32
C GLN A 427 118.06 5.44 68.85
N ILE A 428 117.40 4.72 69.77
CA ILE A 428 117.73 3.35 70.20
C ILE A 428 116.61 2.85 71.13
N LEU A 429 116.43 1.55 71.07
CA LEU A 429 115.48 0.65 71.70
C LEU A 429 115.69 0.46 73.22
N LEU A 430 114.59 0.24 73.97
CA LEU A 430 114.29 -0.95 74.80
C LEU A 430 113.67 -0.66 76.19
N LEU A 431 112.53 -1.33 76.43
CA LEU A 431 112.14 -2.08 77.64
C LEU A 431 111.30 -1.45 78.79
N LEU A 432 110.15 -2.12 79.00
CA LEU A 432 109.40 -2.46 80.23
C LEU A 432 108.50 -1.45 80.98
N ALA A 433 107.22 -1.83 80.96
CA ALA A 433 106.34 -2.11 82.10
C ALA A 433 105.66 -0.99 82.91
N SER A 434 104.34 -1.21 83.01
CA SER A 434 103.53 -1.20 84.25
C SER A 434 102.69 0.04 84.60
N VAL A 435 101.38 -0.21 84.48
CA VAL A 435 100.20 0.18 85.28
C VAL A 435 99.98 1.59 85.85
N SER A 436 98.69 1.97 85.71
CA SER A 436 97.83 2.66 86.68
C SER A 436 97.65 4.18 86.50
N THR A 437 96.39 4.53 86.25
CA THR A 437 95.74 5.83 86.46
C THR A 437 95.74 6.19 87.98
N PRO A 438 95.24 7.35 88.50
CA PRO A 438 94.31 8.33 87.89
C PRO A 438 94.41 9.82 88.39
N ILE A 439 93.40 10.65 88.04
CA ILE A 439 92.80 11.78 88.82
C ILE A 439 93.40 13.22 88.75
N MET A 440 92.60 14.10 88.10
CA MET A 440 92.01 15.40 88.56
C MET A 440 92.71 16.78 88.55
N ILE A 441 91.83 17.78 88.30
CA ILE A 441 91.78 19.22 88.70
C ILE A 441 92.48 20.21 87.72
N VAL A 442 91.71 20.97 86.90
CA VAL A 442 90.90 22.19 87.19
C VAL A 442 91.79 23.43 87.31
N THR A 443 91.67 24.41 86.41
CA THR A 443 91.16 25.81 86.55
C THR A 443 91.96 26.64 85.51
N ALA A 444 91.61 27.80 84.99
CA ALA A 444 90.45 28.67 85.01
C ALA A 444 90.71 29.81 83.99
N ILE A 445 89.62 30.28 83.37
CA ILE A 445 89.21 31.70 83.27
C ILE A 445 90.16 32.72 82.63
N GLY A 446 89.64 33.35 81.57
CA GLY A 446 90.02 34.68 81.10
C GLY A 446 89.00 35.19 80.06
N VAL A 447 87.88 35.72 80.55
CA VAL A 447 86.75 36.29 79.79
C VAL A 447 86.95 37.81 79.60
N ILE A 448 86.18 38.39 78.67
CA ILE A 448 85.57 39.75 78.62
C ILE A 448 86.11 40.58 77.42
N VAL A 449 85.40 40.67 76.28
CA VAL A 449 84.11 41.39 75.98
C VAL A 449 84.38 42.90 75.73
N TYR A 450 83.91 43.57 74.67
CA TYR A 450 82.56 44.11 74.35
C TYR A 450 82.77 44.92 73.02
N ALA A 451 81.83 45.31 72.16
CA ALA A 451 80.61 44.77 71.59
C ALA A 451 80.09 45.75 70.50
N VAL A 452 78.89 45.47 69.96
CA VAL A 452 77.83 46.44 69.56
C VAL A 452 78.12 47.27 68.29
N SER A 453 77.29 47.30 67.24
CA SER A 453 75.85 47.59 67.17
C SER A 453 75.34 47.20 65.76
N ARG A 454 74.22 46.46 65.61
CA ARG A 454 72.82 46.94 65.47
C ARG A 454 72.67 48.09 64.46
N VAL A 455 71.84 47.93 63.42
CA VAL A 455 70.45 48.45 63.29
C VAL A 455 70.11 48.32 61.78
N ARG A 456 68.90 48.05 61.24
CA ARG A 456 67.54 47.65 61.62
C ARG A 456 66.75 47.47 60.30
N ARG A 457 65.78 46.54 60.29
CA ARG A 457 64.37 46.61 59.74
C ARG A 457 64.16 46.99 58.26
N ARG A 458 63.12 46.58 57.52
CA ARG A 458 61.81 45.89 57.68
C ARG A 458 61.38 45.57 56.22
N ARG A 459 60.88 44.38 55.88
CA ARG A 459 59.46 43.96 55.82
C ARG A 459 58.49 44.91 55.07
N GLY A 460 58.09 44.53 53.85
CA GLY A 460 56.69 44.27 53.48
C GLY A 460 55.95 45.18 52.47
N ARG A 461 55.22 44.50 51.54
CA ARG A 461 54.02 44.91 50.75
C ARG A 461 54.31 45.84 49.55
N ARG A 462 53.72 45.73 48.34
CA ARG A 462 52.40 45.41 47.74
C ARG A 462 52.66 45.12 46.23
N ASP A 463 51.83 44.61 45.33
CA ASP A 463 50.38 44.32 45.19
C ASP A 463 50.24 43.06 44.30
#